data_AF-A0A2P2MWL9-F1
#
_entry.id   AF-A0A2P2MWL9-F1
#
_cell.length_a   1.000
_cell.length_b   1.000
_cell.length_c   1.000
_cell.angle_alpha   90.00
_cell.angle_beta   90.00
_cell.angle_gamma   90.00
#
_symmetry.space_group_name_H-M   'P 1'
#
loop_
_entity.id
_entity.type
_entity.pdbx_description
1 polymer ?
#
loop_
_entity_poly.entity_id
_entity_poly.type
_entity_poly.pdbx_seq_one_letter_code
_entity_poly.pdbx_strand_id
1 'polypeptide(L)'
;MLRSQAVVGVCNLCAFSINIIIVIITTTSLVGIAKAQSQTTNATTDPTEARIINSMFQTWGITASSVQQQGWNISGEPCSGAALGDSPTIGDFSYNPGIKCNCSFQSSTVCHITAL
;
A
#
# COMPACT_ATOMS: atom_id res chain seq x y z
N MET A 1 53.43 29.97 12.87
CA MET A 1 52.77 29.18 11.81
C MET A 1 51.70 28.28 12.44
N LEU A 2 50.52 28.80 12.81
CA LEU A 2 49.46 27.99 13.48
C LEU A 2 48.05 28.62 13.34
N ARG A 3 47.73 29.27 12.21
CA ARG A 3 46.42 29.92 11.99
C ARG A 3 45.73 29.59 10.65
N SER A 4 46.21 28.60 9.89
CA SER A 4 45.71 28.32 8.52
C SER A 4 45.09 26.93 8.34
N GLN A 5 44.82 26.17 9.41
CA GLN A 5 44.11 24.87 9.32
C GLN A 5 42.65 24.92 9.80
N ALA A 6 42.23 25.99 10.50
CA ALA A 6 40.84 26.11 10.97
C ALA A 6 39.86 26.61 9.89
N VAL A 7 40.32 27.40 8.91
CA VAL A 7 39.45 28.00 7.86
C VAL A 7 39.05 26.98 6.78
N VAL A 8 39.92 26.01 6.47
CA VAL A 8 39.63 24.94 5.50
C VAL A 8 38.62 23.91 6.07
N GLY A 9 38.62 23.72 7.39
CA GLY A 9 37.65 22.85 8.09
C GLY A 9 36.24 23.45 8.17
N VAL A 10 36.11 24.78 8.27
CA VAL A 10 34.80 25.46 8.32
C VAL A 10 34.12 25.45 6.94
N CYS A 11 34.87 25.70 5.85
CA CYS A 11 34.29 25.79 4.50
C CYS A 11 33.83 24.43 3.94
N ASN A 12 34.51 23.33 4.31
CA ASN A 12 34.09 21.99 3.90
C ASN A 12 32.82 21.54 4.65
N LEU A 13 32.66 21.95 5.92
CA LEU A 13 31.43 21.71 6.69
C LEU A 13 30.19 22.38 6.06
N CYS A 14 30.37 23.56 5.43
CA CYS A 14 29.31 24.27 4.69
C CYS A 14 28.86 23.50 3.43
N ALA A 15 29.81 22.91 2.71
CA ALA A 15 29.52 22.16 1.48
C ALA A 15 28.89 20.78 1.77
N PHE A 16 29.30 20.11 2.85
CA PHE A 16 28.69 18.85 3.30
C PHE A 16 27.24 19.06 3.77
N SER A 17 26.96 20.19 4.43
CA SER A 17 25.61 20.51 4.89
C SER A 17 24.66 20.83 3.72
N ILE A 18 25.12 21.51 2.66
CA ILE A 18 24.32 21.75 1.46
C ILE A 18 23.96 20.44 0.73
N ASN A 19 24.93 19.53 0.57
CA ASN A 19 24.68 18.24 -0.08
C ASN A 19 23.75 17.32 0.76
N ILE A 20 23.88 17.34 2.09
CA ILE A 20 22.95 16.64 2.99
C ILE A 20 21.53 17.19 2.84
N ILE A 21 21.37 18.51 2.77
CA ILE A 21 20.05 19.16 2.57
C ILE A 21 19.46 18.78 1.20
N ILE A 22 20.26 18.76 0.14
CA ILE A 22 19.80 18.35 -1.21
C ILE A 22 19.37 16.88 -1.22
N VAL A 23 20.13 15.98 -0.59
CA VAL A 23 19.78 14.56 -0.47
C VAL A 23 18.47 14.37 0.29
N ILE A 24 18.25 15.12 1.37
CA ILE A 24 16.99 15.11 2.15
C ILE A 24 15.81 15.64 1.32
N ILE A 25 16.01 16.65 0.47
CA ILE A 25 14.97 17.19 -0.42
C ILE A 25 14.61 16.21 -1.54
N THR A 26 15.56 15.41 -2.04
CA THR A 26 15.32 14.44 -3.12
C THR A 26 14.67 13.13 -2.66
N THR A 27 14.72 12.79 -1.36
CA THR A 27 14.15 11.54 -0.82
C THR A 27 12.71 11.67 -0.32
N THR A 28 12.11 12.86 -0.35
CA THR A 28 10.67 13.01 -0.08
C THR A 28 9.86 12.57 -1.29
N SER A 29 9.84 11.26 -1.53
CA SER A 29 8.88 10.61 -2.42
C SER A 29 7.46 10.95 -1.98
N LEU A 30 6.60 11.18 -2.97
CA LEU A 30 5.15 11.33 -2.82
C LEU A 30 4.60 10.26 -1.87
N VAL A 31 4.26 10.64 -0.64
CA VAL A 31 3.37 9.84 0.19
C VAL A 31 1.97 10.14 -0.30
N GLY A 32 1.52 9.36 -1.30
CA GLY A 32 0.11 9.29 -1.63
C GLY A 32 -0.63 8.87 -0.37
N ILE A 33 -1.43 9.78 0.19
CA ILE A 33 -2.35 9.43 1.26
C ILE A 33 -3.44 8.59 0.60
N ALA A 34 -3.23 7.27 0.53
CA ALA A 34 -4.30 6.34 0.27
C ALA A 34 -5.32 6.56 1.38
N LYS A 35 -6.49 7.10 1.02
CA LYS A 35 -7.66 7.02 1.89
C LYS A 35 -8.06 5.55 1.91
N ALA A 36 -7.43 4.78 2.81
CA ALA A 36 -8.00 3.52 3.23
C ALA A 36 -9.33 3.90 3.91
N GLN A 37 -10.45 3.46 3.35
CA GLN A 37 -11.69 3.43 4.13
C GLN A 37 -11.39 2.51 5.31
N SER A 38 -11.13 3.12 6.47
CA SER A 38 -10.87 2.40 7.71
C SER A 38 -12.04 1.45 7.92
N GLN A 39 -11.75 0.18 7.72
CA GLN A 39 -12.64 -0.94 8.01
C GLN A 39 -13.30 -0.62 9.36
N THR A 40 -14.63 -0.49 9.36
CA THR A 40 -15.37 -0.54 10.62
C THR A 40 -14.95 -1.87 11.23
N THR A 41 -14.36 -1.84 12.43
CA THR A 41 -13.38 -2.82 12.94
C THR A 41 -13.84 -4.29 13.00
N ASN A 42 -15.06 -4.60 12.55
CA ASN A 42 -15.72 -5.90 12.56
C ASN A 42 -16.35 -6.32 11.22
N ALA A 43 -16.23 -5.52 10.14
CA ALA A 43 -16.82 -5.88 8.86
C ALA A 43 -16.03 -7.02 8.20
N THR A 44 -16.71 -8.08 7.79
CA THR A 44 -16.11 -9.25 7.12
C THR A 44 -16.65 -9.42 5.71
N THR A 45 -15.83 -9.95 4.79
CA THR A 45 -16.35 -10.38 3.48
C THR A 45 -17.44 -11.43 3.66
N ASP A 46 -18.46 -11.40 2.81
CA ASP A 46 -19.42 -12.48 2.71
C ASP A 46 -18.69 -13.84 2.58
N PRO A 47 -18.95 -14.81 3.46
CA PRO A 47 -18.18 -16.06 3.50
C PRO A 47 -18.32 -16.88 2.22
N THR A 48 -19.43 -16.73 1.49
CA THR A 48 -19.65 -17.39 0.20
C THR A 48 -18.76 -16.77 -0.87
N GLU A 49 -18.72 -15.43 -0.93
CA GLU A 49 -17.87 -14.71 -1.88
C GLU A 49 -16.38 -14.95 -1.63
N ALA A 50 -15.94 -14.90 -0.38
CA ALA A 50 -14.57 -15.22 0.01
C ALA A 50 -14.17 -16.63 -0.43
N ARG A 51 -15.05 -17.62 -0.25
CA ARG A 51 -14.82 -19.00 -0.69
C ARG A 51 -14.74 -19.11 -2.21
N ILE A 52 -15.62 -18.44 -2.94
CA ILE A 52 -15.63 -18.45 -4.41
C ILE A 52 -14.34 -17.84 -4.95
N ILE A 53 -13.92 -16.69 -4.42
CA ILE A 53 -12.69 -15.99 -4.83
C ILE A 53 -11.44 -16.82 -4.56
N ASN A 54 -11.34 -17.40 -3.37
CA ASN A 54 -10.24 -18.31 -3.05
C ASN A 54 -10.22 -19.52 -4.01
N SER A 55 -11.39 -20.06 -4.38
CA SER A 55 -11.47 -21.18 -5.33
C SER A 55 -11.05 -20.78 -6.75
N MET A 56 -11.41 -19.57 -7.20
CA MET A 56 -10.98 -19.04 -8.51
C MET A 56 -9.46 -18.84 -8.55
N PHE A 57 -8.88 -18.21 -7.52
CA PHE A 57 -7.45 -18.01 -7.44
C PHE A 57 -6.66 -19.32 -7.37
N GLN A 58 -7.16 -20.32 -6.63
CA GLN A 58 -6.57 -21.67 -6.66
C GLN A 58 -6.62 -22.27 -8.06
N THR A 59 -7.74 -22.13 -8.76
CA THR A 59 -7.90 -22.63 -10.14
C THR A 59 -6.95 -21.93 -11.12
N TRP A 60 -6.68 -20.64 -10.94
CA TRP A 60 -5.74 -19.86 -11.75
C TRP A 60 -4.27 -20.01 -11.32
N GLY A 61 -3.99 -20.79 -10.27
CA GLY A 61 -2.63 -20.96 -9.74
C GLY A 61 -2.10 -19.74 -9.01
N ILE A 62 -2.97 -18.83 -8.57
CA ILE A 62 -2.62 -17.63 -7.82
C ILE A 62 -2.54 -17.98 -6.35
N THR A 63 -1.35 -17.83 -5.77
CA THR A 63 -1.09 -18.11 -4.35
C THR A 63 -1.04 -16.82 -3.55
N ALA A 64 -1.32 -16.88 -2.24
CA ALA A 64 -1.25 -15.70 -1.37
C ALA A 64 0.12 -15.01 -1.44
N SER A 65 1.20 -15.79 -1.50
CA SER A 65 2.56 -15.27 -1.65
C SER A 65 2.78 -14.48 -2.95
N SER A 66 2.12 -14.88 -4.04
CA SER A 66 2.23 -14.18 -5.34
C SER A 66 1.56 -12.81 -5.32
N VAL A 67 0.52 -12.66 -4.48
CA VAL A 67 -0.29 -11.44 -4.41
C VAL A 67 -0.06 -10.56 -3.18
N GLN A 68 0.78 -11.03 -2.25
CA GLN A 68 1.03 -10.36 -0.98
C GLN A 68 1.68 -8.98 -1.15
N GLN A 69 2.53 -8.81 -2.16
CA GLN A 69 3.19 -7.52 -2.46
C GLN A 69 2.19 -6.44 -2.90
N GLN A 70 1.02 -6.84 -3.39
CA GLN A 70 -0.06 -5.93 -3.80
C GLN A 70 -1.04 -5.63 -2.66
N GLY A 71 -0.79 -6.17 -1.45
CA GLY A 71 -1.61 -5.94 -0.26
C GLY A 71 -2.85 -6.82 -0.18
N TRP A 72 -2.92 -7.89 -0.98
CA TRP A 72 -4.07 -8.80 -1.02
C TRP A 72 -3.95 -9.89 0.05
N ASN A 73 -4.95 -10.00 0.92
CA ASN A 73 -5.03 -11.04 1.95
C ASN A 73 -6.01 -12.15 1.55
N ILE A 74 -5.73 -12.86 0.46
CA ILE A 74 -6.65 -13.86 -0.12
C ILE A 74 -6.83 -15.12 0.74
N SER A 75 -5.88 -15.43 1.62
CA SER A 75 -5.99 -16.53 2.59
C SER A 75 -6.73 -16.12 3.87
N GLY A 76 -6.98 -14.82 4.05
CA GLY A 76 -7.62 -14.24 5.23
C GLY A 76 -8.89 -13.50 4.85
N GLU A 77 -8.86 -12.17 5.01
CA GLU A 77 -9.98 -11.27 4.73
C GLU A 77 -9.76 -10.57 3.36
N PRO A 78 -10.42 -11.01 2.28
CA PRO A 78 -10.19 -10.49 0.92
C PRO A 78 -10.54 -9.00 0.77
N CYS A 79 -11.54 -8.52 1.50
CA CYS A 79 -11.95 -7.12 1.53
C CYS A 79 -11.22 -6.35 2.64
N SER A 80 -9.90 -6.45 2.67
CA SER A 80 -9.03 -5.64 3.53
C SER A 80 -8.04 -4.80 2.72
N GLY A 81 -7.44 -3.80 3.36
CA GLY A 81 -6.38 -2.99 2.76
C GLY A 81 -6.78 -2.30 1.45
N ALA A 82 -6.06 -2.61 0.37
CA ALA A 82 -6.22 -2.02 -0.96
C ALA A 82 -7.60 -2.28 -1.62
N ALA A 83 -8.32 -3.31 -1.15
CA ALA A 83 -9.65 -3.66 -1.66
C ALA A 83 -10.72 -2.61 -1.32
N LEU A 84 -10.49 -1.82 -0.26
CA LEU A 84 -11.42 -0.81 0.27
C LEU A 84 -11.09 0.63 -0.16
N GLY A 85 -9.89 0.85 -0.70
CA GLY A 85 -9.46 2.18 -1.16
C GLY A 85 -9.93 2.49 -2.58
N ASP A 86 -9.88 3.76 -2.96
CA ASP A 86 -10.12 4.18 -4.36
C ASP A 86 -8.96 3.77 -5.29
N SER A 87 -7.78 3.53 -4.71
CA SER A 87 -6.55 3.11 -5.41
C SER A 87 -6.00 1.83 -4.79
N PRO A 88 -5.43 0.90 -5.59
CA PRO A 88 -5.35 0.92 -7.06
C PRO A 88 -6.73 0.74 -7.69
N THR A 89 -6.95 1.23 -8.92
CA THR A 89 -8.22 0.92 -9.63
C THR A 89 -8.24 -0.54 -10.09
N ILE A 90 -9.42 -1.12 -10.34
CA ILE A 90 -9.52 -2.54 -10.75
C ILE A 90 -8.73 -2.88 -12.03
N GLY A 91 -8.53 -1.91 -12.93
CA GLY A 91 -7.77 -2.09 -14.17
C GLY A 91 -6.27 -1.80 -14.07
N ASP A 92 -5.73 -1.57 -12.87
CA ASP A 92 -4.29 -1.33 -12.70
C ASP A 92 -3.52 -2.63 -12.90
N PHE A 93 -2.72 -2.70 -13.98
CA PHE A 93 -1.89 -3.86 -14.29
C PHE A 93 -0.88 -4.22 -13.20
N SER A 94 -0.46 -3.25 -12.38
CA SER A 94 0.47 -3.46 -11.28
C SER A 94 -0.18 -4.24 -10.12
N TYR A 95 -1.52 -4.25 -10.09
CA TYR A 95 -2.36 -4.86 -9.07
C TYR A 95 -3.32 -5.90 -9.67
N ASN A 96 -2.84 -6.67 -10.65
CA ASN A 96 -3.58 -7.76 -11.29
C ASN A 96 -3.24 -9.13 -10.63
N PRO A 97 -4.23 -9.95 -10.19
CA PRO A 97 -5.66 -9.65 -10.20
C PRO A 97 -6.04 -8.58 -9.18
N GLY A 98 -6.96 -7.70 -9.56
CA GLY A 98 -7.44 -6.64 -8.68
C GLY A 98 -8.68 -7.10 -7.92
N ILE A 99 -8.89 -6.62 -6.69
CA ILE A 99 -10.13 -6.87 -5.94
C ILE A 99 -10.69 -5.53 -5.48
N LYS A 100 -11.99 -5.33 -5.65
CA LYS A 100 -12.71 -4.22 -5.04
C LYS A 100 -13.89 -4.68 -4.24
N CYS A 101 -14.11 -4.00 -3.12
CA CYS A 101 -15.15 -4.34 -2.19
C CYS A 101 -15.98 -3.12 -1.80
N ASN A 102 -17.22 -3.39 -1.41
CA ASN A 102 -18.10 -2.43 -0.77
C ASN A 102 -18.60 -3.00 0.56
N CYS A 103 -18.29 -2.31 1.65
CA CYS A 103 -18.67 -2.67 3.01
C CYS A 103 -19.82 -1.83 3.56
N SER A 104 -20.71 -1.28 2.73
CA SER A 104 -21.87 -0.52 3.21
C SER A 104 -23.08 -1.39 3.60
N PHE A 105 -22.93 -2.72 3.53
CA PHE A 105 -24.03 -3.66 3.73
C PHE A 105 -24.20 -4.03 5.21
N GLN A 106 -25.45 -4.32 5.58
CA GLN A 106 -25.84 -4.75 6.93
C GLN A 106 -25.24 -3.84 8.02
N SER A 107 -25.49 -2.53 7.93
CA SER A 107 -24.94 -1.53 8.87
C SER A 107 -23.40 -1.57 8.94
N SER A 108 -22.76 -1.74 7.78
CA SER A 108 -21.31 -1.83 7.62
C SER A 108 -20.66 -3.00 8.34
N THR A 109 -21.35 -4.14 8.44
CA THR A 109 -20.82 -5.38 9.02
C THR A 109 -20.49 -6.45 7.98
N VAL A 110 -21.01 -6.31 6.76
CA VAL A 110 -20.71 -7.23 5.66
C VAL A 110 -20.12 -6.48 4.47
N CYS A 111 -19.05 -7.03 3.92
CA CYS A 111 -18.40 -6.57 2.71
C CYS A 111 -18.74 -7.50 1.55
N HIS A 112 -19.11 -6.89 0.42
CA HIS A 112 -19.31 -7.60 -0.83
C HIS A 112 -18.23 -7.23 -1.83
N ILE A 113 -17.75 -8.22 -2.58
CA ILE A 113 -16.81 -8.02 -3.69
C ILE A 113 -17.59 -7.47 -4.87
N THR A 114 -17.19 -6.30 -5.33
CA THR A 114 -17.87 -5.56 -6.40
C THR A 114 -17.11 -5.57 -7.72
N ALA A 115 -15.82 -5.92 -7.72
CA ALA A 115 -15.04 -6.14 -8.94
C ALA A 115 -13.85 -7.09 -8.73
N LEU A 116 -13.48 -7.80 -9.80
CA LEU A 116 -12.35 -8.72 -9.94
C LEU A 116 -11.69 -8.56 -11.32
#